data_AF-A0A1G9H2E4-F1
#
_entry.id   AF-A0A1G9H2E4-F1
#
_cell.length_a   1.000
_cell.length_b   1.000
_cell.length_c   1.000
_cell.angle_alpha   90.00
_cell.angle_beta   90.00
_cell.angle_gamma   90.00
#
_symmetry.space_group_name_H-M   'P 1'
#
loop_
_entity.id
_entity.type
_entity.pdbx_description
1 polymer ?
#
loop_
_entity_poly.entity_id
_entity_poly.type
_entity_poly.pdbx_seq_one_letter_code
_entity_poly.pdbx_strand_id
1 'polypeptide(L)' 'MLRLLCIAIPVAILVFHLIFDDALLWLISLLFGLLGFLFSFINLKFRVNPLAWGLFALNIGMFIFTVVYTVLHFS' A
#
# COMPACT_ATOMS: atom_id res chain seq x y z
N MET A 1 -17.22 -1.90 1.95
CA MET A 1 -16.44 -0.81 1.35
C MET A 1 -14.97 -0.80 1.77
N LEU A 2 -14.60 -0.76 3.07
CA LEU A 2 -13.18 -0.67 3.48
C LEU A 2 -12.27 -1.80 2.95
N ARG A 3 -12.74 -3.05 2.90
CA ARG A 3 -11.99 -4.18 2.34
C ARG A 3 -11.64 -4.00 0.86
N LEU A 4 -12.53 -3.34 0.11
CA LEU A 4 -12.35 -3.08 -1.32
C LEU A 4 -11.23 -2.06 -1.53
N LEU A 5 -11.18 -1.02 -0.67
CA LEU A 5 -10.07 -0.05 -0.65
C LEU A 5 -8.74 -0.72 -0.26
N CYS A 6 -8.74 -1.61 0.73
CA CYS A 6 -7.54 -2.35 1.14
C CYS A 6 -6.98 -3.27 0.03
N ILE A 7 -7.79 -3.65 -0.96
CA ILE A 7 -7.35 -4.43 -2.13
C ILE A 7 -6.99 -3.51 -3.29
N ALA A 8 -7.78 -2.47 -3.54
CA ALA A 8 -7.59 -1.58 -4.68
C ALA A 8 -6.32 -0.75 -4.57
N ILE A 9 -5.94 -0.32 -3.37
CA ILE A 9 -4.73 0.50 -3.13
C ILE A 9 -3.43 -0.21 -3.58
N PRO A 10 -3.11 -1.44 -3.13
CA PRO A 10 -1.89 -2.11 -3.55
C PRO A 10 -1.88 -2.43 -5.05
N VAL A 11 -3.05 -2.73 -5.64
CA VAL A 11 -3.19 -2.90 -7.09
C VAL A 11 -2.92 -1.59 -7.82
N ALA A 12 -3.43 -0.47 -7.34
CA ALA A 12 -3.19 0.84 -7.93
C ALA A 12 -1.71 1.22 -7.90
N ILE A 13 -1.01 0.95 -6.78
CA ILE A 13 0.45 1.20 -6.66
C ILE A 13 1.22 0.39 -7.72
N LEU A 14 0.90 -0.90 -7.87
CA LEU A 14 1.51 -1.77 -8.89
C LEU A 14 1.25 -1.27 -10.32
N VAL A 15 0.00 -0.92 -10.62
CA VAL A 15 -0.38 -0.39 -11.94
C VAL A 15 0.31 0.93 -12.23
N PHE A 16 0.46 1.80 -11.22
CA PHE A 16 1.18 3.05 -11.37
C PHE A 16 2.66 2.82 -11.71
N HIS A 17 3.35 1.96 -10.96
CA HIS A 17 4.75 1.59 -11.25
C HIS A 17 4.94 0.92 -12.63
N LEU A 18 3.90 0.30 -13.19
CA LEU A 18 3.96 -0.30 -14.53
C LEU A 18 3.79 0.71 -15.67
N ILE A 19 3.13 1.84 -15.42
CA ILE A 19 2.70 2.79 -16.47
C ILE A 19 3.54 4.06 -16.48
N PHE A 20 3.92 4.57 -15.31
CA PHE A 20 4.59 5.87 -15.18
C PHE A 20 6.05 5.72 -14.76
N ASP A 21 6.83 6.74 -15.09
CA ASP A 21 8.25 6.83 -14.76
C ASP A 21 8.46 7.04 -13.25
N ASP A 22 9.47 6.38 -12.71
CA ASP A 22 9.66 6.18 -11.26
C ASP A 22 9.90 7.49 -10.50
N ALA A 23 10.53 8.47 -11.16
CA ALA A 23 10.90 9.76 -10.56
C ALA A 23 9.71 10.63 -10.13
N LEU A 24 8.52 10.44 -10.70
CA LEU A 24 7.30 11.17 -10.34
C LEU A 24 6.38 10.38 -9.39
N LEU A 25 6.55 9.06 -9.35
CA LEU A 25 5.63 8.15 -8.66
C LEU A 25 5.96 7.93 -7.20
N TRP A 26 7.20 8.16 -6.77
CA TRP A 26 7.66 7.80 -5.42
C TRP A 26 6.76 8.39 -4.32
N LEU A 27 6.45 9.69 -4.40
CA LEU A 27 5.67 10.39 -3.39
C LEU A 27 4.23 9.87 -3.34
N ILE A 28 3.62 9.70 -4.51
CA ILE A 28 2.25 9.19 -4.67
C ILE A 28 2.17 7.76 -4.13
N SER A 29 3.15 6.93 -4.46
CA SER A 29 3.19 5.53 -4.05
C SER A 29 3.40 5.39 -2.54
N LEU A 30 4.21 6.27 -1.94
CA LEU A 30 4.40 6.33 -0.49
C LEU A 30 3.13 6.79 0.24
N LEU A 31 2.43 7.80 -0.28
CA LEU A 31 1.12 8.24 0.21
C LEU A 31 0.07 7.12 0.12
N PHE A 32 -0.02 6.43 -1.02
CA PHE A 32 -0.93 5.31 -1.19
C PHE A 32 -0.58 4.13 -0.27
N GLY A 33 0.70 3.80 -0.12
CA GLY A 33 1.15 2.75 0.80
C GLY A 33 0.74 3.06 2.26
N LEU A 34 0.92 4.31 2.69
CA LEU A 34 0.50 4.77 4.01
C LEU A 34 -1.03 4.67 4.19
N LEU A 35 -1.79 5.07 3.17
CA LEU A 35 -3.25 5.00 3.17
C LEU A 35 -3.75 3.55 3.23
N GLY A 36 -3.11 2.64 2.47
CA GLY A 36 -3.40 1.20 2.46
C GLY A 36 -3.12 0.55 3.82
N PHE A 37 -2.02 0.95 4.47
CA PHE A 37 -1.70 0.54 5.84
C PHE A 37 -2.76 1.02 6.84
N LEU A 38 -3.11 2.31 6.82
CA LEU A 38 -4.11 2.92 7.71
C LEU A 38 -5.47 2.23 7.57
N PHE A 39 -5.95 2.05 6.34
CA PHE A 39 -7.23 1.37 6.12
C PHE A 39 -7.20 -0.09 6.52
N SER A 40 -6.10 -0.80 6.27
CA SER A 40 -5.98 -2.20 6.70
C SER A 40 -5.90 -2.32 8.22
N PHE A 41 -5.21 -1.41 8.90
CA PHE A 41 -5.14 -1.34 10.36
C PHE A 41 -6.52 -1.07 10.97
N ILE A 42 -7.24 -0.08 10.42
CA ILE A 42 -8.63 0.22 10.81
C ILE A 42 -9.53 -1.00 10.57
N ASN A 43 -9.43 -1.63 9.40
CA ASN A 43 -10.21 -2.82 9.07
C ASN A 43 -9.92 -3.99 10.03
N LEU A 44 -8.66 -4.18 10.43
CA LEU A 44 -8.26 -5.18 11.42
C LEU A 44 -8.88 -4.87 12.78
N LYS A 45 -8.80 -3.61 13.25
CA LYS A 45 -9.36 -3.17 14.53
C LYS A 45 -10.87 -3.42 14.63
N PHE A 46 -11.62 -3.19 13.55
CA PHE A 46 -13.08 -3.37 13.55
C PHE A 46 -13.54 -4.79 13.20
N ARG A 47 -12.75 -5.55 12.44
CA ARG A 47 -13.07 -6.93 12.04
C ARG A 47 -11.81 -7.78 11.98
N VAL A 48 -11.44 -8.34 13.13
CA VAL A 48 -10.34 -9.31 13.25
C VAL A 48 -10.78 -10.65 12.64
N ASN A 49 -10.43 -10.88 11.37
CA ASN A 49 -10.62 -12.16 10.70
C ASN A 49 -9.40 -12.49 9.82
N PRO A 50 -9.25 -13.76 9.37
CA PRO A 50 -8.06 -14.18 8.61
C PRO A 50 -7.83 -13.34 7.35
N LEU A 51 -8.91 -12.93 6.68
CA LEU A 51 -8.85 -12.08 5.51
C LEU A 51 -8.35 -10.66 5.83
N ALA A 52 -8.76 -10.06 6.96
CA ALA A 52 -8.26 -8.75 7.38
C ALA A 52 -6.77 -8.80 7.75
N TRP A 53 -6.32 -9.89 8.37
CA TRP A 53 -4.89 -10.13 8.61
C TRP A 53 -4.10 -10.25 7.31
N GLY A 54 -4.61 -11.01 6.33
CA GLY A 54 -4.00 -11.13 5.01
C GLY A 54 -3.88 -9.79 4.29
N LEU A 55 -4.95 -8.98 4.30
CA LEU A 55 -4.93 -7.64 3.72
C LEU A 55 -3.96 -6.71 4.43
N PHE A 56 -3.85 -6.80 5.74
CA PHE A 56 -2.90 -6.02 6.53
C PHE A 56 -1.46 -6.39 6.22
N ALA A 57 -1.13 -7.67 6.17
CA ALA A 57 0.19 -8.15 5.79
C ALA A 57 0.59 -7.70 4.37
N LEU A 58 -0.35 -7.77 3.41
CA LEU A 58 -0.11 -7.35 2.03
C LEU A 58 0.13 -5.83 1.93
N ASN A 59 -0.68 -5.01 2.60
CA ASN A 59 -0.50 -3.56 2.61
C ASN A 59 0.76 -3.13 3.37
N ILE A 60 1.14 -3.82 4.45
CA ILE A 60 2.43 -3.64 5.12
C ILE A 60 3.58 -3.93 4.16
N GLY A 61 3.53 -5.06 3.44
CA GLY A 61 4.57 -5.45 2.50
C GLY A 61 4.74 -4.41 1.40
N MET A 62 3.63 -3.94 0.83
CA MET A 62 3.64 -2.87 -0.18
C MET A 62 4.17 -1.56 0.38
N PHE A 63 3.81 -1.19 1.61
CA PHE A 63 4.32 0.03 2.25
C PHE A 63 5.83 -0.04 2.45
N ILE A 64 6.35 -1.16 3.00
CA ILE A 64 7.79 -1.39 3.17
C ILE A 64 8.49 -1.32 1.81
N PHE A 65 7.95 -1.98 0.79
CA PHE A 65 8.49 -1.94 -0.56
C PHE A 65 8.61 -0.49 -1.07
N THR A 66 7.55 0.31 -0.96
CA THR A 66 7.59 1.72 -1.39
C THR A 66 8.59 2.56 -0.59
N VAL A 67 8.75 2.31 0.71
CA VAL A 67 9.72 3.02 1.55
C VAL A 67 11.15 2.66 1.13
N VAL A 68 11.46 1.37 1.02
CA VAL A 68 12.79 0.90 0.59
C VAL A 68 13.12 1.41 -0.80
N TYR A 69 12.17 1.32 -1.73
CA TYR A 69 12.32 1.83 -3.09
C TYR A 69 12.65 3.33 -3.10
N THR A 70 11.88 4.12 -2.35
CA THR A 70 12.11 5.57 -2.25
C THR A 70 13.48 5.89 -1.68
N VAL A 71 13.90 5.20 -0.61
CA VAL A 71 15.22 5.40 -0.01
C VAL A 71 16.31 5.10 -1.03
N LEU A 72 16.25 3.97 -1.75
CA LEU A 72 17.28 3.59 -2.71
C LEU A 72 17.38 4.52 -3.94
N HIS A 73 16.27 5.11 -4.38
CA HIS A 73 16.24 6.00 -5.55
C HIS A 73 16.57 7.47 -5.22
N PHE A 74 16.42 7.89 -3.96
CA PHE A 74 16.59 9.29 -3.53
C PHE A 74 17.66 9.50 -2.44
N SER A 75 18.39 8.46 -2.04
CA SER A 75 19.60 8.55 -1.20
C SER A 75 20.86 8.74 -2.03
#